data_AF-A0AAV4IE22-F1
#
_entry.id   AF-A0AAV4IE22-F1
#
_cell.length_a   1.000
_cell.length_b   1.000
_cell.length_c   1.000
_cell.angle_alpha   90.00
_cell.angle_beta   90.00
_cell.angle_gamma   90.00
#
_symmetry.space_group_name_H-M   'P 1'
#
loop_
_entity.id
_entity.type
_entity.pdbx_description
1 polymer ?
#
loop_
_entity_poly.entity_id
_entity_poly.type
_entity_poly.pdbx_seq_one_letter_code
_entity_poly.pdbx_strand_id
1 'polypeptide(L)'
;MVRVAAAAAVVVVVVVVVVVVVVVVIVVVVVVVVEVAANWTEPCNDHWRNPEALTKWSNIREVILGIVDGGVLIKILRFKGAALTVLLLILDNQGEQSEYFDLFHSGKQEWRLAFRGTAKAGTSVYTAYLNGTGVKPNVEPACMGVDWRGPCTSHWRNNDALDHWKNIDQVLFTVIYKGEMVKTIYFSGEGTTYMYWMDLDHYLRSCWDDLEMGPHNFFSITGDYGSQRHFFINRNYGGCSNDAGWVVAIDQPKKTCPWQASDAYPVFKFAGGPKYENWNSARALEAEAIAVFLKYKKLE
;
A
#
# COMPACT_ATOMS: atom_id res chain seq x y z
N MET A 1 -30.53 29.31 55.51
CA MET A 1 -29.20 29.52 54.89
C MET A 1 -28.38 28.24 54.70
N VAL A 2 -28.66 27.10 55.36
CA VAL A 2 -27.84 25.88 55.25
C VAL A 2 -28.11 25.02 53.99
N ARG A 3 -29.26 25.15 53.33
CA ARG A 3 -29.62 24.31 52.16
C ARG A 3 -29.09 24.79 50.80
N VAL A 4 -28.68 26.05 50.67
CA VAL A 4 -28.18 26.61 49.40
C VAL A 4 -26.69 26.31 49.20
N ALA A 5 -25.90 26.24 50.29
CA ALA A 5 -24.48 25.94 50.24
C ALA A 5 -24.17 24.48 49.82
N ALA A 6 -25.00 23.52 50.23
CA ALA A 6 -24.82 22.11 49.87
C ALA A 6 -25.09 21.82 48.39
N ALA A 7 -26.09 22.47 47.79
CA ALA A 7 -26.42 22.30 46.37
C ALA A 7 -25.33 22.90 45.46
N ALA A 8 -24.78 24.06 45.82
CA ALA A 8 -23.68 24.68 45.08
C ALA A 8 -22.40 23.83 45.14
N ALA A 9 -22.07 23.25 46.28
CA ALA A 9 -20.91 22.37 46.42
C ALA A 9 -21.05 21.07 45.59
N VAL A 10 -22.23 20.46 45.54
CA VAL A 10 -22.50 19.27 44.72
C VAL A 10 -22.41 19.58 43.23
N VAL A 11 -22.94 20.73 42.78
CA VAL A 11 -22.84 21.15 41.37
C VAL A 11 -21.38 21.43 40.98
N VAL A 12 -20.59 22.09 41.83
CA VAL A 12 -19.17 22.34 41.57
C VAL A 12 -18.37 21.04 41.52
N VAL A 13 -18.63 20.08 42.43
CA VAL A 13 -17.97 18.77 42.40
C VAL A 13 -18.35 17.97 41.15
N VAL A 14 -19.63 17.99 40.73
CA VAL A 14 -20.07 17.31 39.50
C VAL A 14 -19.45 17.95 38.25
N VAL A 15 -19.37 19.28 38.18
CA VAL A 15 -18.75 19.99 37.05
C VAL A 15 -17.24 19.71 37.01
N VAL A 16 -16.54 19.73 38.14
CA VAL A 16 -15.09 19.42 38.20
C VAL A 16 -14.83 17.96 37.81
N VAL A 17 -15.65 17.00 38.28
CA VAL A 17 -15.50 15.58 37.91
C VAL A 17 -15.77 15.37 36.42
N VAL A 18 -16.80 16.02 35.85
CA VAL A 18 -17.08 15.94 34.40
C VAL A 18 -15.95 16.53 33.57
N VAL A 19 -15.40 17.68 33.97
CA VAL A 19 -14.25 18.31 33.26
C VAL A 19 -13.00 17.43 33.35
N VAL A 20 -12.69 16.86 34.52
CA VAL A 20 -11.53 15.96 34.69
C VAL A 20 -11.71 14.68 33.87
N VAL A 21 -12.90 14.07 33.85
CA VAL A 21 -13.17 12.87 33.04
C VAL A 21 -13.07 13.19 31.55
N VAL A 22 -13.60 14.32 31.08
CA VAL A 22 -13.49 14.76 29.68
C VAL A 22 -12.03 15.00 29.29
N VAL A 23 -11.26 15.69 30.14
CA VAL A 23 -9.83 15.94 29.87
C VAL A 23 -9.03 14.62 29.86
N VAL A 24 -9.26 13.71 30.80
CA VAL A 24 -8.58 12.40 30.84
C VAL A 24 -8.96 11.55 29.63
N VAL A 25 -10.23 11.52 29.23
CA VAL A 25 -10.68 10.80 28.02
C VAL A 25 -10.08 11.41 26.76
N ILE A 26 -10.02 12.74 26.65
CA ILE A 26 -9.38 13.42 25.53
C ILE A 26 -7.88 13.09 25.51
N VAL A 27 -7.18 13.16 26.64
CA VAL A 27 -5.74 12.85 26.71
C VAL A 27 -5.48 11.39 26.36
N VAL A 28 -6.27 10.43 26.86
CA VAL A 28 -6.11 9.01 26.52
C VAL A 28 -6.43 8.76 25.04
N VAL A 29 -7.48 9.38 24.49
CA VAL A 29 -7.80 9.27 23.05
C VAL A 29 -6.71 9.90 22.20
N VAL A 30 -6.14 11.03 22.61
CA VAL A 30 -5.03 11.67 21.90
C VAL A 30 -3.77 10.80 21.98
N VAL A 31 -3.42 10.26 23.14
CA VAL A 31 -2.26 9.36 23.29
C VAL A 31 -2.43 8.08 22.47
N VAL A 32 -3.61 7.47 22.47
CA VAL A 32 -3.90 6.27 21.65
C VAL A 32 -3.92 6.62 20.16
N VAL A 33 -4.44 7.79 19.76
CA VAL A 33 -4.40 8.23 18.34
C VAL A 33 -2.98 8.57 17.91
N VAL A 34 -2.15 9.12 18.80
CA VAL A 34 -0.73 9.41 18.53
C VAL A 34 0.07 8.12 18.44
N GLU A 35 -0.15 7.12 19.31
CA GLU A 35 0.49 5.80 19.20
C GLU A 35 0.02 5.03 17.95
N VAL A 36 -1.25 5.14 17.57
CA VAL A 36 -1.78 4.52 16.34
C VAL A 36 -1.27 5.23 15.10
N ALA A 37 -1.16 6.56 15.10
CA ALA A 37 -0.60 7.34 13.99
C ALA A 37 0.93 7.14 13.85
N ALA A 38 1.65 6.97 14.97
CA ALA A 38 3.07 6.70 14.98
C ALA A 38 3.45 5.31 14.46
N ASN A 39 2.48 4.39 14.33
CA ASN A 39 2.68 3.05 13.77
C ASN A 39 2.46 2.96 12.25
N TRP A 40 2.02 4.04 11.59
CA TRP A 40 2.00 4.13 10.13
C TRP A 40 3.33 4.70 9.62
N THR A 41 4.41 4.06 10.03
CA THR A 41 5.73 4.27 9.44
C THR A 41 5.75 3.69 8.02
N GLU A 42 6.60 4.26 7.15
CA GLU A 42 6.80 3.79 5.78
C GLU A 42 6.80 2.25 5.68
N PRO A 43 6.30 1.66 4.57
CA PRO A 43 6.17 0.19 4.36
C PRO A 43 7.40 -0.66 4.66
N CYS A 44 8.56 -0.04 4.84
CA CYS A 44 9.82 -0.68 5.16
C CYS A 44 9.95 -1.13 6.63
N ASN A 45 9.00 -0.81 7.51
CA ASN A 45 9.09 -1.24 8.91
C ASN A 45 8.71 -2.73 9.08
N ASP A 46 9.67 -3.48 9.63
CA ASP A 46 9.74 -4.95 9.76
C ASP A 46 8.66 -5.60 10.67
N HIS A 47 7.38 -5.24 10.56
CA HIS A 47 6.29 -5.80 11.38
C HIS A 47 6.16 -7.33 11.28
N TRP A 48 6.77 -7.97 10.28
CA TRP A 48 6.83 -9.42 10.14
C TRP A 48 7.80 -10.12 11.11
N ARG A 49 8.59 -9.37 11.89
CA ARG A 49 9.55 -9.94 12.87
C ARG A 49 8.93 -10.38 14.20
N ASN A 50 7.65 -10.12 14.49
CA ASN A 50 7.04 -10.53 15.77
C ASN A 50 5.60 -11.08 15.64
N PRO A 51 5.38 -12.41 15.77
CA PRO A 51 4.04 -12.99 15.76
C PRO A 51 3.17 -12.64 16.99
N GLU A 52 3.71 -11.97 18.01
CA GLU A 52 2.94 -11.55 19.21
C GLU A 52 2.14 -10.25 19.02
N ALA A 53 2.34 -9.50 17.94
CA ALA A 53 1.61 -8.26 17.69
C ALA A 53 0.14 -8.49 17.25
N LEU A 54 -0.24 -9.72 16.90
CA LEU A 54 -1.57 -10.06 16.38
C LEU A 54 -2.58 -10.52 17.45
N THR A 55 -2.18 -10.65 18.72
CA THR A 55 -3.08 -11.20 19.78
C THR A 55 -3.81 -10.14 20.61
N LYS A 56 -3.76 -8.86 20.24
CA LYS A 56 -4.38 -7.78 21.04
C LYS A 56 -5.49 -7.00 20.33
N TRP A 57 -6.37 -7.66 19.56
CA TRP A 57 -7.50 -6.98 18.90
C TRP A 57 -8.82 -7.79 18.84
N SER A 58 -9.13 -8.60 19.85
CA SER A 58 -10.36 -9.42 19.85
C SER A 58 -11.65 -8.74 20.34
N ASN A 59 -11.67 -7.42 20.59
CA ASN A 59 -12.83 -6.73 21.20
C ASN A 59 -13.44 -5.57 20.39
N ILE A 60 -12.99 -5.30 19.17
CA ILE A 60 -13.60 -4.28 18.30
C ILE A 60 -14.50 -4.99 17.30
N ARG A 61 -15.80 -4.73 17.37
CA ARG A 61 -16.78 -5.41 16.50
C ARG A 61 -17.23 -4.61 15.28
N GLU A 62 -17.10 -3.28 15.24
CA GLU A 62 -17.39 -2.50 14.02
C GLU A 62 -16.91 -1.04 14.14
N VAL A 63 -16.46 -0.47 13.02
CA VAL A 63 -16.11 0.95 12.85
C VAL A 63 -16.94 1.47 11.68
N ILE A 64 -17.80 2.47 11.91
CA ILE A 64 -18.57 3.13 10.85
C ILE A 64 -18.11 4.59 10.79
N LEU A 65 -17.63 5.00 9.62
CA LEU A 65 -17.20 6.37 9.30
C LEU A 65 -18.36 7.14 8.67
N GLY A 66 -18.58 8.39 9.11
CA GLY A 66 -19.53 9.31 8.49
C GLY A 66 -18.96 10.73 8.46
N ILE A 67 -19.18 11.45 7.35
CA ILE A 67 -18.72 12.82 7.08
C ILE A 67 -19.92 13.78 7.17
N VAL A 68 -19.72 14.99 7.71
CA VAL A 68 -20.70 16.10 7.63
C VAL A 68 -20.00 17.37 7.15
N ASP A 69 -20.71 18.16 6.33
CA ASP A 69 -20.24 19.34 5.62
C ASP A 69 -19.53 20.38 6.50
N GLY A 70 -18.40 20.88 5.98
CA GLY A 70 -17.46 21.75 6.68
C GLY A 70 -16.18 21.05 7.16
N GLY A 71 -16.01 19.75 6.90
CA GLY A 71 -14.74 19.05 7.07
C GLY A 71 -14.39 18.65 8.51
N VAL A 72 -15.35 18.64 9.44
CA VAL A 72 -15.11 18.19 10.81
C VAL A 72 -15.41 16.69 10.95
N LEU A 73 -14.37 15.91 11.26
CA LEU A 73 -14.48 14.50 11.65
C LEU A 73 -15.00 14.40 13.09
N ILE A 74 -16.15 13.74 13.29
CA ILE A 74 -16.64 13.39 14.63
C ILE A 74 -16.39 11.89 14.86
N LYS A 75 -15.57 11.55 15.86
CA LYS A 75 -15.41 10.17 16.35
C LYS A 75 -16.47 9.88 17.42
N ILE A 76 -17.39 8.96 17.14
CA ILE A 76 -18.33 8.44 18.15
C ILE A 76 -17.81 7.09 18.64
N LEU A 77 -17.41 7.02 19.91
CA LEU A 77 -17.12 5.77 20.61
C LEU A 77 -18.35 5.38 21.43
N ARG A 78 -19.02 4.27 21.08
CA ARG A 78 -20.04 3.68 21.95
C ARG A 78 -19.39 2.80 23.00
N PHE A 79 -19.49 3.21 24.26
CA PHE A 79 -19.28 2.33 25.42
C PHE A 79 -20.65 1.81 25.91
N LYS A 80 -20.66 0.66 26.61
CA LYS A 80 -21.88 0.10 27.19
C LYS A 80 -22.56 1.14 28.10
N GLY A 81 -23.79 1.52 27.77
CA GLY A 81 -24.70 2.21 28.69
C GLY A 81 -25.21 3.59 28.24
N ALA A 82 -25.83 3.68 27.07
CA ALA A 82 -26.95 4.57 26.71
C ALA A 82 -27.01 4.69 25.17
N ALA A 83 -28.12 4.25 24.57
CA ALA A 83 -28.32 4.33 23.12
C ALA A 83 -29.06 5.62 22.77
N LEU A 84 -28.42 6.49 21.99
CA LEU A 84 -29.10 7.50 21.17
C LEU A 84 -28.86 7.12 19.71
N THR A 85 -29.94 6.90 18.96
CA THR A 85 -29.91 6.50 17.55
C THR A 85 -30.51 7.63 16.73
N VAL A 86 -29.71 8.25 15.87
CA VAL A 86 -30.17 9.20 14.85
C VAL A 86 -29.83 8.60 13.50
N LEU A 87 -30.84 8.38 12.67
CA LEU A 87 -30.71 7.84 11.32
C LEU A 87 -30.73 9.04 10.35
N LEU A 88 -29.70 9.18 9.53
CA LEU A 88 -29.66 10.15 8.44
C LEU A 88 -29.34 9.40 7.13
N LEU A 89 -30.20 9.61 6.12
CA LEU A 89 -30.03 9.13 4.76
C LEU A 89 -28.99 10.02 4.05
N ILE A 90 -27.92 9.44 3.51
CA ILE A 90 -26.95 10.15 2.67
C ILE A 90 -27.32 9.90 1.21
N LEU A 91 -27.60 10.99 0.48
CA LEU A 91 -27.60 11.00 -0.98
C LEU A 91 -26.15 11.15 -1.43
N ASP A 92 -25.61 10.10 -2.03
CA ASP A 92 -24.24 10.07 -2.55
C ASP A 92 -24.16 11.01 -3.76
N ASN A 93 -23.60 12.21 -3.55
CA ASN A 93 -23.22 13.07 -4.66
C ASN A 93 -22.00 12.39 -5.31
N GLN A 94 -22.17 11.85 -6.52
CA GLN A 94 -21.12 11.18 -7.29
C GLN A 94 -20.02 12.20 -7.66
N GLY A 95 -19.24 12.61 -6.66
CA GLY A 95 -18.03 13.39 -6.82
C GLY A 95 -16.97 12.49 -7.43
N GLU A 96 -16.44 12.91 -8.57
CA GLU A 96 -15.36 12.27 -9.30
C GLU A 96 -14.25 11.79 -8.33
N GLN A 97 -14.01 10.47 -8.29
CA GLN A 97 -12.95 9.93 -7.46
C GLN A 97 -11.62 10.56 -7.89
N SER A 98 -10.93 11.22 -6.94
CA SER A 98 -9.60 11.77 -7.18
C SER A 98 -8.67 10.67 -7.67
N GLU A 99 -8.04 10.90 -8.82
CA GLU A 99 -7.07 9.97 -9.42
C GLU A 99 -5.75 9.89 -8.63
N TYR A 100 -5.62 10.74 -7.60
CA TYR A 100 -4.44 10.86 -6.75
C TYR A 100 -4.73 10.34 -5.33
N PHE A 101 -3.79 9.57 -4.81
CA PHE A 101 -3.90 8.87 -3.53
C PHE A 101 -2.93 9.45 -2.51
N ASP A 102 -3.37 9.47 -1.25
CA ASP A 102 -2.52 9.73 -0.09
C ASP A 102 -2.03 8.39 0.49
N LEU A 103 -1.02 7.82 -0.17
CA LEU A 103 -0.52 6.47 0.12
C LEU A 103 0.04 6.30 1.55
N PHE A 104 0.47 7.39 2.16
CA PHE A 104 1.17 7.40 3.45
C PHE A 104 0.43 8.20 4.53
N HIS A 105 -0.85 8.49 4.32
CA HIS A 105 -1.69 9.22 5.27
C HIS A 105 -1.10 10.57 5.72
N SER A 106 -0.41 11.23 4.80
CA SER A 106 0.26 12.52 4.99
C SER A 106 -0.67 13.72 4.88
N GLY A 107 -1.92 13.49 4.46
CA GLY A 107 -2.91 14.49 4.07
C GLY A 107 -2.73 15.00 2.63
N LYS A 108 -1.85 14.40 1.83
CA LYS A 108 -1.55 14.84 0.45
C LYS A 108 -1.87 13.76 -0.56
N GLN A 109 -2.84 14.05 -1.43
CA GLN A 109 -3.14 13.23 -2.61
C GLN A 109 -2.17 13.58 -3.74
N GLU A 110 -0.97 13.02 -3.72
CA GLU A 110 0.11 13.36 -4.66
C GLU A 110 0.61 12.19 -5.51
N TRP A 111 0.09 10.97 -5.27
CA TRP A 111 0.49 9.77 -5.98
C TRP A 111 -0.62 9.30 -6.92
N ARG A 112 -0.37 9.33 -8.22
CA ARG A 112 -1.27 8.79 -9.23
C ARG A 112 -0.94 7.33 -9.49
N LEU A 113 -1.92 6.42 -9.42
CA LEU A 113 -1.69 5.02 -9.81
C LEU A 113 -1.50 4.97 -11.33
N ALA A 114 -0.36 4.45 -11.80
CA ALA A 114 -0.09 4.27 -13.22
C ALA A 114 -0.29 2.83 -13.68
N PHE A 115 -0.01 1.87 -12.80
CA PHE A 115 -0.18 0.46 -13.14
C PHE A 115 -0.40 -0.41 -11.90
N ARG A 116 -1.23 -1.44 -12.05
CA ARG A 116 -1.36 -2.56 -11.11
C ARG A 116 -1.16 -3.87 -11.88
N GLY A 117 -0.09 -4.58 -11.55
CA GLY A 117 0.12 -5.97 -11.93
C GLY A 117 -0.58 -6.87 -10.91
N THR A 118 -1.45 -7.78 -11.34
CA THR A 118 -2.26 -8.65 -10.48
C THR A 118 -1.81 -10.09 -10.69
N ALA A 119 -1.46 -10.79 -9.61
CA ALA A 119 -1.00 -12.16 -9.72
C ALA A 119 -2.12 -13.05 -10.25
N LYS A 120 -1.75 -14.06 -11.05
CA LYS A 120 -2.69 -15.07 -11.57
C LYS A 120 -3.82 -14.47 -12.41
N ALA A 121 -3.64 -13.29 -13.00
CA ALA A 121 -4.60 -12.65 -13.89
C ALA A 121 -4.83 -13.42 -15.20
N GLY A 122 -3.94 -14.35 -15.55
CA GLY A 122 -4.03 -15.17 -16.76
C GLY A 122 -3.59 -14.45 -18.04
N THR A 123 -3.06 -13.24 -17.93
CA THR A 123 -2.52 -12.43 -19.02
C THR A 123 -1.14 -11.90 -18.67
N SER A 124 -0.35 -11.48 -19.66
CA SER A 124 1.02 -11.03 -19.41
C SER A 124 1.02 -9.68 -18.68
N VAL A 125 1.74 -9.59 -17.55
CA VAL A 125 1.95 -8.33 -16.85
C VAL A 125 2.78 -7.35 -17.68
N TYR A 126 3.76 -7.86 -18.43
CA TYR A 126 4.65 -7.04 -19.24
C TYR A 126 3.90 -6.41 -20.41
N THR A 127 3.12 -7.18 -21.18
CA THR A 127 2.34 -6.60 -22.27
C THR A 127 1.21 -5.72 -21.75
N ALA A 128 0.60 -6.09 -20.61
CA ALA A 128 -0.39 -5.25 -19.95
C ALA A 128 0.20 -3.91 -19.53
N TYR A 129 1.44 -3.87 -19.03
CA TYR A 129 2.14 -2.62 -18.73
C TYR A 129 2.52 -1.83 -19.99
N LEU A 130 3.10 -2.53 -20.97
CA LEU A 130 3.66 -1.94 -22.19
C LEU A 130 2.59 -1.22 -23.00
N ASN A 131 1.42 -1.83 -23.19
CA ASN A 131 0.40 -1.32 -24.11
C ASN A 131 -1.04 -1.69 -23.72
N GLY A 132 -1.29 -2.20 -22.51
CA GLY A 132 -2.62 -2.57 -22.05
C GLY A 132 -3.15 -3.90 -22.59
N THR A 133 -2.37 -4.63 -23.38
CA THR A 133 -2.81 -5.94 -23.90
C THR A 133 -3.06 -6.92 -22.77
N GLY A 134 -4.25 -7.52 -22.74
CA GLY A 134 -4.66 -8.48 -21.71
C GLY A 134 -5.30 -7.84 -20.48
N VAL A 135 -5.42 -6.50 -20.42
CA VAL A 135 -6.26 -5.79 -19.45
C VAL A 135 -7.73 -5.97 -19.87
N LYS A 136 -8.60 -6.34 -18.92
CA LYS A 136 -10.05 -6.42 -19.18
C LYS A 136 -10.62 -5.02 -19.42
N PRO A 137 -11.61 -4.85 -20.32
CA PRO A 137 -12.21 -3.53 -20.58
C PRO A 137 -12.95 -2.96 -19.37
N ASN A 138 -13.56 -3.84 -18.57
CA ASN A 138 -14.18 -3.50 -17.30
C ASN A 138 -13.41 -4.23 -16.20
N VAL A 139 -12.65 -3.48 -15.40
CA VAL A 139 -11.93 -4.01 -14.24
C VAL A 139 -12.71 -3.71 -12.97
N GLU A 140 -12.47 -4.50 -11.92
CA GLU A 140 -13.04 -4.24 -10.61
C GLU A 140 -12.52 -2.90 -10.04
N PRO A 141 -13.32 -2.15 -9.26
CA PRO A 141 -12.88 -0.87 -8.68
C PRO A 141 -11.58 -0.97 -7.88
N ALA A 142 -11.37 -2.08 -7.16
CA ALA A 142 -10.14 -2.31 -6.41
C ALA A 142 -8.90 -2.34 -7.30
N CYS A 143 -9.01 -2.75 -8.57
CA CYS A 143 -7.88 -2.73 -9.50
C CYS A 143 -7.36 -1.32 -9.80
N MET A 144 -8.21 -0.30 -9.65
CA MET A 144 -7.95 1.09 -10.03
C MET A 144 -7.53 1.97 -8.86
N GLY A 145 -7.43 1.40 -7.66
CA GLY A 145 -7.16 2.16 -6.45
C GLY A 145 -6.21 1.43 -5.50
N VAL A 146 -6.24 1.88 -4.25
CA VAL A 146 -5.38 1.41 -3.16
C VAL A 146 -6.08 0.43 -2.21
N ASP A 147 -7.27 -0.05 -2.59
CA ASP A 147 -7.90 -1.18 -1.91
C ASP A 147 -7.25 -2.48 -2.38
N TRP A 148 -6.28 -2.96 -1.60
CA TRP A 148 -5.53 -4.17 -1.88
C TRP A 148 -6.26 -5.45 -1.46
N ARG A 149 -7.31 -5.34 -0.65
CA ARG A 149 -8.10 -6.48 -0.15
C ARG A 149 -9.33 -6.74 -1.01
N GLY A 150 -9.81 -5.71 -1.71
CA GLY A 150 -10.88 -5.82 -2.68
C GLY A 150 -10.52 -6.76 -3.85
N PRO A 151 -11.54 -7.41 -4.46
CA PRO A 151 -11.32 -8.33 -5.55
C PRO A 151 -10.75 -7.59 -6.77
N CYS A 152 -9.69 -8.13 -7.34
CA CYS A 152 -9.13 -7.66 -8.61
C CYS A 152 -8.64 -8.87 -9.39
N THR A 153 -9.22 -9.12 -10.57
CA THR A 153 -8.90 -10.31 -11.38
C THR A 153 -8.27 -9.96 -12.72
N SER A 154 -7.86 -8.71 -12.88
CA SER A 154 -7.21 -8.18 -14.07
C SER A 154 -6.00 -7.33 -13.68
N HIS A 155 -5.09 -7.16 -14.62
CA HIS A 155 -4.20 -5.99 -14.58
C HIS A 155 -5.03 -4.70 -14.71
N TRP A 156 -4.45 -3.59 -14.28
CA TRP A 156 -4.96 -2.26 -14.62
C TRP A 156 -3.82 -1.38 -15.08
N ARG A 157 -4.09 -0.59 -16.13
CA ARG A 157 -3.14 0.32 -16.75
C ARG A 157 -3.78 1.69 -16.91
N ASN A 158 -3.11 2.71 -16.40
CA ASN A 158 -3.46 4.09 -16.68
C ASN A 158 -2.85 4.50 -18.02
N ASN A 159 -3.65 4.46 -19.09
CA ASN A 159 -3.16 4.81 -20.42
C ASN A 159 -2.69 6.26 -20.49
N ASP A 160 -3.44 7.20 -19.90
CA ASP A 160 -3.03 8.60 -19.92
C ASP A 160 -1.68 8.82 -19.22
N ALA A 161 -1.49 8.24 -18.02
CA ALA A 161 -0.25 8.42 -17.27
C ALA A 161 0.98 7.82 -17.97
N LEU A 162 0.84 6.65 -18.61
CA LEU A 162 1.95 5.93 -19.24
C LEU A 162 2.21 6.38 -20.68
N ASP A 163 1.18 6.69 -21.45
CA ASP A 163 1.31 7.10 -22.86
C ASP A 163 1.72 8.59 -22.97
N HIS A 164 1.42 9.40 -21.95
CA HIS A 164 1.86 10.80 -21.84
C HIS A 164 2.90 11.00 -20.73
N TRP A 165 3.90 10.12 -20.67
CA TRP A 165 4.98 10.14 -19.67
C TRP A 165 5.80 11.45 -19.73
N LYS A 166 5.49 12.40 -18.86
CA LYS A 166 6.19 13.70 -18.75
C LYS A 166 6.00 14.31 -17.36
N ASN A 167 6.94 15.18 -16.97
CA ASN A 167 6.90 15.95 -15.71
C ASN A 167 6.79 15.07 -14.46
N ILE A 168 7.39 13.89 -14.47
CA ILE A 168 7.40 12.97 -13.33
C ILE A 168 8.63 13.31 -12.47
N ASP A 169 8.37 13.56 -11.19
CA ASP A 169 9.38 13.79 -10.17
C ASP A 169 9.91 12.45 -9.66
N GLN A 170 8.98 11.59 -9.19
CA GLN A 170 9.32 10.29 -8.62
C GLN A 170 8.38 9.19 -9.11
N VAL A 171 8.94 7.99 -9.21
CA VAL A 171 8.17 6.76 -9.40
C VAL A 171 8.31 5.90 -8.15
N LEU A 172 7.18 5.44 -7.62
CA LEU A 172 7.13 4.49 -6.52
C LEU A 172 6.70 3.13 -7.07
N PHE A 173 7.60 2.16 -7.00
CA PHE A 173 7.31 0.76 -7.23
C PHE A 173 7.03 0.08 -5.89
N THR A 174 5.94 -0.69 -5.79
CA THR A 174 5.58 -1.38 -4.56
C THR A 174 5.12 -2.82 -4.79
N VAL A 175 5.42 -3.68 -3.82
CA VAL A 175 4.93 -5.06 -3.73
C VAL A 175 3.78 -5.11 -2.72
N ILE A 176 2.69 -5.77 -3.12
CA ILE A 176 1.49 -5.92 -2.32
C ILE A 176 1.39 -7.36 -1.84
N TYR A 177 1.38 -7.55 -0.53
CA TYR A 177 1.31 -8.86 0.10
C TYR A 177 0.39 -8.81 1.31
N LYS A 178 -0.59 -9.73 1.36
CA LYS A 178 -1.61 -9.79 2.42
C LYS A 178 -2.42 -8.49 2.53
N GLY A 179 -2.73 -7.88 1.39
CA GLY A 179 -3.53 -6.66 1.30
C GLY A 179 -2.83 -5.40 1.80
N GLU A 180 -1.49 -5.38 1.84
CA GLU A 180 -0.69 -4.24 2.30
C GLU A 180 0.51 -4.00 1.38
N MET A 181 0.97 -2.75 1.27
CA MET A 181 2.26 -2.44 0.66
C MET A 181 3.37 -2.89 1.61
N VAL A 182 4.21 -3.85 1.21
CA VAL A 182 5.21 -4.46 2.10
C VAL A 182 6.65 -4.19 1.69
N LYS A 183 6.90 -3.83 0.43
CA LYS A 183 8.21 -3.44 -0.09
C LYS A 183 8.02 -2.32 -1.07
N THR A 184 8.82 -1.26 -0.92
CA THR A 184 8.81 -0.11 -1.81
C THR A 184 10.21 0.16 -2.35
N ILE A 185 10.26 0.69 -3.57
CA ILE A 185 11.43 1.29 -4.17
C ILE A 185 11.02 2.62 -4.78
N TYR A 186 11.79 3.66 -4.47
CA TYR A 186 11.65 4.97 -5.09
C TYR A 186 12.67 5.11 -6.20
N PHE A 187 12.22 5.66 -7.31
CA PHE A 187 13.04 6.01 -8.46
C PHE A 187 12.83 7.48 -8.82
N SER A 188 13.85 8.11 -9.40
CA SER A 188 13.70 9.37 -10.09
C SER A 188 12.89 9.16 -11.37
N GLY A 189 11.88 10.00 -11.59
CA GLY A 189 11.15 10.04 -12.86
C GLY A 189 11.79 10.97 -13.89
N GLU A 190 12.79 11.75 -13.50
CA GLU A 190 13.37 12.79 -14.34
C GLU A 190 14.18 12.21 -15.51
N GLY A 191 13.88 12.69 -16.73
CA GLY A 191 14.58 12.26 -17.95
C GLY A 191 14.30 10.80 -18.36
N THR A 192 13.36 10.13 -17.71
CA THR A 192 13.01 8.73 -17.98
C THR A 192 11.90 8.60 -19.03
N THR A 193 11.68 7.36 -19.49
CA THR A 193 10.43 6.96 -20.13
C THR A 193 9.68 5.97 -19.24
N TYR A 194 8.42 5.68 -19.58
CA TYR A 194 7.64 4.66 -18.89
C TYR A 194 8.31 3.27 -18.91
N MET A 195 9.28 3.00 -19.78
CA MET A 195 10.03 1.74 -19.79
C MET A 195 11.40 1.80 -19.10
N TYR A 196 11.95 3.00 -18.86
CA TYR A 196 13.33 3.19 -18.38
C TYR A 196 13.44 3.70 -16.94
N TRP A 197 12.35 4.09 -16.27
CA TRP A 197 12.44 4.58 -14.88
C TRP A 197 12.93 3.53 -13.88
N MET A 198 12.75 2.24 -14.18
CA MET A 198 13.20 1.14 -13.31
C MET A 198 14.62 0.71 -13.68
N ASP A 199 15.56 1.64 -13.65
CA ASP A 199 16.99 1.36 -13.88
C ASP A 199 17.77 1.71 -12.60
N LEU A 200 18.96 1.13 -12.45
CA LEU A 200 19.83 1.40 -11.31
C LEU A 200 20.24 2.89 -11.28
N ASP A 201 20.47 3.51 -12.44
CA ASP A 201 20.82 4.93 -12.54
C ASP A 201 19.70 5.88 -12.06
N HIS A 202 18.48 5.38 -11.95
CA HIS A 202 17.32 6.12 -11.46
C HIS A 202 16.91 5.71 -10.04
N TYR A 203 17.60 4.75 -9.42
CA TYR A 203 17.32 4.34 -8.05
C TYR A 203 17.53 5.49 -7.06
N LEU A 204 16.62 5.64 -6.10
CA LEU A 204 16.75 6.61 -4.99
C LEU A 204 16.91 5.92 -3.64
N ARG A 205 15.99 5.01 -3.31
CA ARG A 205 15.97 4.27 -2.03
C ARG A 205 14.99 3.11 -2.07
N SER A 206 15.12 2.14 -1.16
CA SER A 206 14.19 1.01 -1.04
C SER A 206 14.10 0.45 0.38
N CYS A 207 13.16 -0.48 0.58
CA CYS A 207 13.06 -1.31 1.79
C CYS A 207 14.04 -2.51 1.81
N TRP A 208 15.03 -2.54 0.91
CA TRP A 208 16.06 -3.58 0.86
C TRP A 208 17.43 -2.94 1.03
N ASP A 209 18.08 -3.25 2.14
CA ASP A 209 19.31 -2.58 2.62
C ASP A 209 20.50 -2.76 1.67
N ASP A 210 20.48 -3.81 0.86
CA ASP A 210 21.57 -4.17 -0.06
C ASP A 210 21.21 -3.99 -1.54
N LEU A 211 20.06 -3.38 -1.84
CA LEU A 211 19.63 -3.22 -3.23
C LEU A 211 20.56 -2.28 -4.01
N GLU A 212 20.99 -1.17 -3.40
CA GLU A 212 21.83 -0.16 -4.08
C GLU A 212 23.23 -0.71 -4.41
N MET A 213 23.88 -1.36 -3.43
CA MET A 213 25.28 -1.79 -3.52
C MET A 213 25.47 -3.23 -4.01
N GLY A 214 24.39 -4.01 -4.11
CA GLY A 214 24.45 -5.41 -4.55
C GLY A 214 24.95 -5.53 -5.99
N PRO A 215 25.56 -6.66 -6.40
CA PRO A 215 25.72 -6.92 -7.82
C PRO A 215 24.35 -7.16 -8.44
N HIS A 216 24.14 -6.68 -9.68
CA HIS A 216 22.91 -6.92 -10.44
C HIS A 216 23.27 -7.52 -11.79
N ASN A 217 22.60 -8.61 -12.16
CA ASN A 217 22.61 -9.09 -13.55
C ASN A 217 21.36 -8.62 -14.31
N PHE A 218 20.29 -8.25 -13.60
CA PHE A 218 19.10 -7.60 -14.15
C PHE A 218 18.59 -6.54 -13.18
N PHE A 219 18.22 -5.39 -13.72
CA PHE A 219 17.56 -4.30 -13.00
C PHE A 219 16.70 -3.52 -14.01
N SER A 220 15.57 -4.09 -14.45
CA SER A 220 14.69 -3.42 -15.41
C SER A 220 13.28 -4.00 -15.49
N ILE A 221 12.37 -3.24 -16.10
CA ILE A 221 11.00 -3.71 -16.43
C ILE A 221 11.07 -4.86 -17.43
N THR A 222 11.89 -4.74 -18.48
CA THR A 222 12.07 -5.79 -19.49
C THR A 222 12.68 -7.05 -18.90
N GLY A 223 13.64 -6.91 -17.97
CA GLY A 223 14.28 -8.02 -17.30
C GLY A 223 14.92 -9.03 -18.25
N ASP A 224 14.76 -10.32 -17.94
CA ASP A 224 15.20 -11.42 -18.81
C ASP A 224 14.05 -11.82 -19.75
N TYR A 225 14.00 -11.16 -20.91
CA TYR A 225 12.97 -11.38 -21.92
C TYR A 225 12.91 -12.83 -22.41
N GLY A 226 14.06 -13.50 -22.58
CA GLY A 226 14.13 -14.89 -23.04
C GLY A 226 13.51 -15.86 -22.03
N SER A 227 13.67 -15.55 -20.74
CA SER A 227 13.06 -16.31 -19.63
C SER A 227 11.71 -15.77 -19.17
N GLN A 228 11.15 -14.74 -19.84
CA GLN A 228 9.91 -14.03 -19.48
C GLN A 228 9.86 -13.68 -17.98
N ARG A 229 10.98 -13.12 -17.48
CA ARG A 229 11.12 -12.59 -16.12
C ARG A 229 11.16 -11.08 -16.24
N HIS A 230 10.04 -10.43 -15.96
CA HIS A 230 9.86 -8.98 -16.10
C HIS A 230 9.80 -8.32 -14.73
N PHE A 231 9.81 -6.98 -14.69
CA PHE A 231 9.92 -6.22 -13.42
C PHE A 231 10.96 -6.86 -12.51
N PHE A 232 12.16 -7.04 -13.06
CA PHE A 232 13.13 -8.00 -12.56
C PHE A 232 14.33 -7.28 -12.00
N ILE A 233 14.49 -7.37 -10.67
CA ILE A 233 15.70 -6.94 -9.98
C ILE A 233 16.33 -8.18 -9.38
N ASN A 234 17.40 -8.63 -10.03
CA ASN A 234 18.05 -9.89 -9.74
C ASN A 234 19.53 -9.69 -9.47
N ARG A 235 20.02 -10.41 -8.47
CA ARG A 235 21.40 -10.31 -8.04
C ARG A 235 22.31 -11.10 -8.97
N ASN A 236 21.97 -12.37 -9.15
CA ASN A 236 22.80 -13.28 -9.92
C ASN A 236 22.00 -14.46 -10.49
N TYR A 237 22.54 -15.03 -11.57
CA TYR A 237 22.26 -16.40 -11.96
C TYR A 237 23.41 -17.29 -11.50
N GLY A 238 23.07 -18.50 -11.05
CA GLY A 238 24.05 -19.51 -10.63
C GLY A 238 23.58 -20.93 -10.91
N GLY A 239 22.61 -21.06 -11.82
CA GLY A 239 21.75 -22.23 -11.97
C GLY A 239 20.55 -22.15 -11.02
N CYS A 240 19.46 -22.84 -11.36
CA CYS A 240 18.17 -22.68 -10.69
C CYS A 240 18.22 -22.79 -9.15
N SER A 241 19.12 -23.60 -8.59
CA SER A 241 19.28 -23.74 -7.13
C SER A 241 19.95 -22.53 -6.45
N ASN A 242 20.64 -21.69 -7.21
CA ASN A 242 21.47 -20.58 -6.73
C ASN A 242 21.01 -19.21 -7.26
N ASP A 243 19.97 -19.16 -8.09
CA ASP A 243 19.39 -17.91 -8.55
C ASP A 243 18.83 -17.13 -7.35
N ALA A 244 19.15 -15.84 -7.28
CA ALA A 244 18.83 -14.99 -6.15
C ALA A 244 18.55 -13.55 -6.59
N GLY A 245 17.64 -12.86 -5.90
CA GLY A 245 17.27 -11.48 -6.21
C GLY A 245 16.27 -10.88 -5.24
N TRP A 246 15.68 -9.76 -5.64
CA TRP A 246 14.81 -8.94 -4.78
C TRP A 246 13.36 -8.98 -5.23
N VAL A 247 13.08 -8.87 -6.52
CA VAL A 247 11.73 -8.97 -7.07
C VAL A 247 11.75 -9.49 -8.50
N VAL A 248 10.74 -10.29 -8.86
CA VAL A 248 10.54 -10.81 -10.21
C VAL A 248 9.06 -11.00 -10.50
N ALA A 249 8.62 -10.58 -11.69
CA ALA A 249 7.39 -11.05 -12.31
C ALA A 249 7.69 -12.21 -13.26
N ILE A 250 7.26 -13.41 -12.88
CA ILE A 250 7.30 -14.60 -13.72
C ILE A 250 6.07 -14.55 -14.62
N ASP A 251 6.29 -14.20 -15.89
CA ASP A 251 5.21 -13.78 -16.79
C ASP A 251 4.89 -14.79 -17.89
N GLN A 252 5.08 -16.07 -17.57
CA GLN A 252 4.79 -17.14 -18.50
C GLN A 252 4.33 -18.40 -17.77
N PRO A 253 3.50 -19.24 -18.43
CA PRO A 253 3.15 -20.56 -17.91
C PRO A 253 4.32 -21.57 -18.03
N LYS A 254 5.25 -21.35 -18.97
CA LYS A 254 6.39 -22.26 -19.22
C LYS A 254 7.51 -22.00 -18.22
N LYS A 255 7.93 -23.03 -17.50
CA LYS A 255 8.86 -22.92 -16.37
C LYS A 255 10.26 -23.40 -16.79
N THR A 256 11.26 -22.52 -16.74
CA THR A 256 12.67 -22.89 -16.98
C THR A 256 13.31 -23.44 -15.71
N CYS A 257 13.00 -22.85 -14.55
CA CYS A 257 13.47 -23.29 -13.25
C CYS A 257 12.33 -23.76 -12.33
N PRO A 258 12.57 -24.75 -11.44
CA PRO A 258 11.56 -25.22 -10.50
C PRO A 258 11.02 -24.12 -9.58
N TRP A 259 11.84 -23.15 -9.17
CA TRP A 259 11.39 -22.03 -8.34
C TRP A 259 10.39 -21.10 -9.06
N GLN A 260 10.23 -21.21 -10.38
CA GLN A 260 9.21 -20.48 -11.15
C GLN A 260 7.86 -21.21 -11.19
N ALA A 261 7.74 -22.38 -10.54
CA ALA A 261 6.57 -23.22 -10.68
C ALA A 261 5.32 -22.63 -10.01
N SER A 262 4.29 -22.38 -10.82
CA SER A 262 2.93 -22.05 -10.40
C SER A 262 1.91 -22.54 -11.44
N ASP A 263 0.67 -22.79 -11.02
CA ASP A 263 -0.42 -23.24 -11.91
C ASP A 263 -1.13 -22.08 -12.62
N ALA A 264 -0.75 -20.85 -12.30
CA ALA A 264 -1.24 -19.63 -12.94
C ALA A 264 -0.13 -18.58 -13.09
N TYR A 265 -0.31 -17.63 -14.01
CA TYR A 265 0.61 -16.54 -14.27
C TYR A 265 -0.15 -15.21 -14.41
N PRO A 266 0.50 -14.05 -14.18
CA PRO A 266 1.87 -13.91 -13.71
C PRO A 266 1.99 -14.28 -12.23
N VAL A 267 3.20 -14.60 -11.78
CA VAL A 267 3.53 -14.73 -10.36
C VAL A 267 4.57 -13.69 -9.99
N PHE A 268 4.31 -12.95 -8.93
CA PHE A 268 5.27 -12.00 -8.39
C PHE A 268 6.00 -12.66 -7.22
N LYS A 269 7.30 -12.89 -7.36
CA LYS A 269 8.14 -13.30 -6.23
C LYS A 269 8.96 -12.13 -5.74
N PHE A 270 9.18 -12.07 -4.44
CA PHE A 270 10.00 -11.05 -3.82
C PHE A 270 10.76 -11.59 -2.61
N ALA A 271 11.87 -10.94 -2.29
CA ALA A 271 12.63 -11.17 -1.08
C ALA A 271 11.90 -10.59 0.13
N GLY A 272 11.33 -11.45 0.98
CA GLY A 272 10.60 -11.03 2.17
C GLY A 272 11.49 -10.44 3.27
N GLY A 273 12.79 -10.75 3.25
CA GLY A 273 13.77 -10.19 4.18
C GLY A 273 14.22 -8.76 3.86
N PRO A 274 15.17 -8.22 4.64
CA PRO A 274 15.75 -6.90 4.40
C PRO A 274 16.77 -6.90 3.24
N LYS A 275 17.10 -8.07 2.68
CA LYS A 275 18.12 -8.27 1.65
C LYS A 275 17.59 -9.18 0.54
N TYR A 276 18.37 -9.38 -0.53
CA TYR A 276 18.02 -10.39 -1.55
C TYR A 276 17.83 -11.78 -0.92
N GLU A 277 17.07 -12.63 -1.60
CA GLU A 277 16.85 -14.01 -1.19
C GLU A 277 17.15 -14.97 -2.35
N ASN A 278 17.57 -16.18 -2.01
CA ASN A 278 17.56 -17.28 -2.98
C ASN A 278 16.11 -17.63 -3.32
N TRP A 279 15.78 -17.79 -4.61
CA TRP A 279 14.41 -18.03 -5.06
C TRP A 279 13.79 -19.35 -4.60
N ASN A 280 14.61 -20.29 -4.11
CA ASN A 280 14.18 -21.56 -3.53
C ASN A 280 13.99 -21.48 -2.01
N SER A 281 14.33 -20.37 -1.37
CA SER A 281 14.21 -20.21 0.08
C SER A 281 12.75 -19.99 0.49
N ALA A 282 12.43 -20.32 1.75
CA ALA A 282 11.12 -20.01 2.35
C ALA A 282 10.87 -18.49 2.51
N ARG A 283 11.88 -17.65 2.27
CA ARG A 283 11.80 -16.19 2.35
C ARG A 283 11.60 -15.52 0.99
N ALA A 284 11.65 -16.29 -0.10
CA ALA A 284 11.18 -15.86 -1.41
C ALA A 284 9.65 -16.01 -1.46
N LEU A 285 8.96 -14.95 -1.07
CA LEU A 285 7.50 -14.94 -0.93
C LEU A 285 6.81 -14.61 -2.25
N GLU A 286 5.55 -15.01 -2.37
CA GLU A 286 4.69 -14.66 -3.52
C GLU A 286 3.73 -13.52 -3.15
N ALA A 287 3.74 -12.47 -3.96
CA ALA A 287 2.90 -11.28 -3.79
C ALA A 287 1.58 -11.40 -4.56
N GLU A 288 0.56 -10.68 -4.09
CA GLU A 288 -0.77 -10.62 -4.71
C GLU A 288 -0.77 -9.63 -5.89
N ALA A 289 0.04 -8.58 -5.79
CA ALA A 289 0.19 -7.58 -6.83
C ALA A 289 1.55 -6.87 -6.75
N ILE A 290 1.88 -6.18 -7.83
CA ILE A 290 2.83 -5.07 -7.87
C ILE A 290 2.07 -3.82 -8.31
N ALA A 291 2.50 -2.65 -7.86
CA ALA A 291 1.92 -1.38 -8.31
C ALA A 291 3.01 -0.35 -8.60
N VAL A 292 2.71 0.54 -9.55
CA VAL A 292 3.54 1.66 -9.96
C VAL A 292 2.73 2.93 -9.75
N PHE A 293 3.27 3.85 -8.96
CA PHE A 293 2.70 5.17 -8.73
C PHE A 293 3.63 6.26 -9.24
N LEU A 294 3.05 7.35 -9.73
CA LEU A 294 3.77 8.52 -10.22
C LEU A 294 3.48 9.71 -9.32
N LYS A 295 4.53 10.44 -8.99
CA LYS A 295 4.45 11.77 -8.40
C LYS A 295 4.94 12.77 -9.43
N TYR A 296 4.13 13.76 -9.76
CA TYR A 296 4.46 14.77 -10.76
C TYR A 296 5.18 15.96 -10.14
N LYS A 297 6.06 16.59 -10.92
CA LYS A 297 6.67 17.87 -10.56
C LYS A 297 5.57 18.90 -10.33
N LYS A 298 5.71 19.70 -9.28
CA LYS A 298 4.84 20.87 -9.10
C LYS A 298 5.13 21.84 -10.24
N LEU A 299 4.08 22.31 -10.90
CA LEU A 299 4.21 23.44 -11.81
C LEU A 299 4.59 24.65 -10.95
N GLU A 300 5.78 25.20 -11.18
CA GLU A 300 6.21 26.48 -10.60
C GLU A 300 5.48 27.65 -11.27
#